data_AF-A0A5J5R4W8-F1
#
_entry.id   AF-A0A5J5R4W8-F1
#
_cell.length_a   1.000
_cell.length_b   1.000
_cell.length_c   1.000
_cell.angle_alpha   90.00
_cell.angle_beta   90.00
_cell.angle_gamma   90.00
#
_symmetry.space_group_name_H-M   'P 1'
#
loop_
_entity.id
_entity.type
_entity.pdbx_description
1 polymer ?
#
loop_
_entity_poly.entity_id
_entity_poly.type
_entity_poly.pdbx_seq_one_letter_code
_entity_poly.pdbx_strand_id
1 'polypeptide(L)'
;MLALQALVFSDANGIKEHSVKLGAGEDLYVLFAGILTMRPWNRVIDPAVDHLVIKGTDSDLSELQMYASQYFPQMSELLRRLPRVILLMLKTNDCLRAVNNSLLQGSSLETFLIIGRVSSEAVVEAKMTQMKSLFSWIDIWFEEFLFEARLLALQIAFWLLRVRNALT
;
A
#
# COMPACT_ATOMS: atom_id res chain seq x y z
N MET A 1 -1.87 5.96 7.82
CA MET A 1 -0.59 6.40 7.21
C MET A 1 0.53 5.42 7.49
N LEU A 2 0.81 5.05 8.75
CA LEU A 2 1.83 4.02 9.09
C LEU A 2 1.60 2.64 8.43
N ALA A 3 0.35 2.27 8.17
CA ALA A 3 0.03 1.06 7.40
C ALA A 3 0.69 1.05 6.02
N LEU A 4 0.86 2.20 5.38
CA LEU A 4 1.43 2.30 4.04
C LEU A 4 2.95 2.06 4.05
N GLN A 5 3.64 2.53 5.08
CA GLN A 5 5.06 2.26 5.29
C GLN A 5 5.29 0.75 5.47
N ALA A 6 4.49 0.10 6.32
CA ALA A 6 4.54 -1.35 6.51
C ALA A 6 4.23 -2.12 5.21
N LEU A 7 3.31 -1.62 4.38
CA LEU A 7 3.02 -2.21 3.06
C LEU A 7 4.21 -2.10 2.08
N VAL A 8 4.92 -0.97 2.04
CA VAL A 8 6.10 -0.78 1.16
C VAL A 8 7.26 -1.71 1.53
N PHE A 9 7.41 -2.02 2.82
CA PHE A 9 8.41 -2.95 3.33
C PHE A 9 7.94 -4.40 3.41
N SER A 10 6.69 -4.69 3.01
CA SER A 10 6.09 -6.01 3.12
C SER A 10 6.13 -6.57 4.57
N ASP A 11 6.10 -5.67 5.57
CA ASP A 11 6.18 -6.01 6.99
C ASP A 11 4.82 -6.49 7.51
N ALA A 12 4.63 -7.81 7.55
CA ALA A 12 3.40 -8.44 8.01
C ALA A 12 3.00 -8.02 9.43
N ASN A 13 3.96 -7.80 10.33
CA ASN A 13 3.67 -7.42 11.72
C ASN A 13 3.21 -5.97 11.81
N GLY A 14 3.92 -5.05 11.14
CA GLY A 14 3.50 -3.66 11.04
C GLY A 14 2.15 -3.50 10.35
N ILE A 15 1.89 -4.28 9.29
CA ILE A 15 0.59 -4.29 8.60
C ILE A 15 -0.51 -4.72 9.58
N LYS A 16 -0.30 -5.80 10.34
CA LYS A 16 -1.27 -6.26 11.35
C LYS A 16 -1.53 -5.17 12.39
N GLU A 17 -0.47 -4.65 13.01
CA GLU A 17 -0.55 -3.66 14.07
C GLU A 17 -1.33 -2.41 13.62
N HIS A 18 -0.99 -1.87 12.46
CA HIS A 18 -1.64 -0.67 11.95
C HIS A 18 -3.08 -0.94 11.52
N SER A 19 -3.36 -2.08 10.90
CA SER A 19 -4.73 -2.45 10.52
C SER A 19 -5.66 -2.58 11.73
N VAL A 20 -5.16 -3.20 12.81
CA VAL A 20 -5.89 -3.30 14.08
C VAL A 20 -6.16 -1.91 14.66
N LYS A 21 -5.15 -1.03 14.69
CA LYS A 21 -5.30 0.37 15.15
C LYS A 21 -6.33 1.17 14.32
N LEU A 22 -6.51 0.82 13.05
CA LEU A 22 -7.49 1.46 12.15
C LEU A 22 -8.89 0.85 12.27
N GLY A 23 -9.09 -0.17 13.12
CA GLY A 23 -10.39 -0.78 13.39
C GLY A 23 -10.72 -2.00 12.52
N ALA A 24 -9.75 -2.59 11.83
CA ALA A 24 -9.97 -3.82 11.06
C ALA A 24 -10.21 -5.05 11.94
N GLY A 25 -9.64 -5.06 13.15
CA GLY A 25 -9.62 -6.23 14.03
C GLY A 25 -8.48 -7.22 13.72
N GLU A 26 -8.23 -8.15 14.64
CA GLU A 26 -7.14 -9.12 14.54
C GLU A 26 -7.40 -10.23 13.50
N ASP A 27 -8.66 -10.47 13.18
CA ASP A 27 -9.15 -11.51 12.28
C ASP A 27 -9.23 -11.06 10.82
N LEU A 28 -9.29 -9.74 10.56
CA LEU A 28 -9.54 -9.21 9.21
C LEU A 28 -8.42 -8.29 8.68
N TYR A 29 -7.27 -8.18 9.36
CA TYR A 29 -6.16 -7.34 8.90
C TYR A 29 -5.63 -7.73 7.51
N VAL A 30 -5.62 -9.03 7.18
CA VAL A 30 -5.23 -9.55 5.87
C VAL A 30 -6.16 -9.05 4.78
N LEU A 31 -7.48 -9.11 5.03
CA LEU A 31 -8.48 -8.63 4.08
C LEU A 31 -8.42 -7.11 3.94
N PHE A 32 -8.21 -6.39 5.03
CA PHE A 32 -8.05 -4.94 5.02
C PHE A 32 -6.84 -4.49 4.20
N ALA A 33 -5.69 -5.15 4.37
CA ALA A 33 -4.51 -4.91 3.55
C ALA A 33 -4.80 -5.19 2.06
N GLY A 34 -5.49 -6.30 1.77
CA GLY A 34 -5.84 -6.65 0.39
C GLY A 34 -6.77 -5.64 -0.29
N ILE A 35 -7.74 -5.08 0.44
CA ILE A 35 -8.61 -4.00 -0.06
C ILE A 35 -7.79 -2.73 -0.33
N LEU A 36 -6.92 -2.35 0.62
CA LEU A 36 -6.07 -1.15 0.48
C LEU A 36 -5.15 -1.21 -0.73
N THR A 37 -4.56 -2.38 -1.02
CA THR A 37 -3.62 -2.54 -2.11
C THR A 37 -4.25 -2.99 -3.42
N MET A 38 -5.50 -3.48 -3.38
CA MET A 38 -6.15 -4.27 -4.42
C MET A 38 -5.31 -5.49 -4.84
N ARG A 39 -4.77 -6.22 -3.85
CA ARG A 39 -3.87 -7.37 -4.07
C ARG A 39 -4.20 -8.52 -3.13
N PRO A 40 -4.00 -9.77 -3.56
CA PRO A 40 -4.08 -10.91 -2.65
C PRO A 40 -2.92 -10.89 -1.65
N TRP A 41 -3.13 -11.48 -0.47
CA TRP A 41 -2.20 -11.41 0.65
C TRP A 41 -0.78 -11.86 0.31
N ASN A 42 -0.65 -12.98 -0.41
CA ASN A 42 0.64 -13.50 -0.88
C ASN A 42 1.44 -12.46 -1.67
N ARG A 43 0.78 -11.57 -2.42
CA ARG A 43 1.42 -10.46 -3.13
C ARG A 43 1.69 -9.25 -2.24
N VAL A 44 0.95 -9.06 -1.15
CA VAL A 44 1.16 -7.95 -0.20
C VAL A 44 2.43 -8.17 0.64
N ILE A 45 2.67 -9.41 1.07
CA ILE A 45 3.83 -9.76 1.92
C ILE A 45 5.04 -10.28 1.14
N ASP A 46 4.98 -10.32 -0.19
CA ASP A 46 6.11 -10.79 -0.98
C ASP A 46 7.24 -9.75 -0.92
N PRO A 47 8.43 -10.10 -0.39
CA PRO A 47 9.54 -9.18 -0.24
C PRO A 47 10.23 -8.83 -1.57
N ALA A 48 9.95 -9.57 -2.65
CA ALA A 48 10.52 -9.35 -3.97
C ALA A 48 10.13 -7.97 -4.50
N VAL A 49 11.04 -7.28 -5.16
CA VAL A 49 10.82 -5.91 -5.68
C VAL A 49 9.65 -5.86 -6.70
N ASP A 50 9.30 -7.01 -7.27
CA ASP A 50 8.27 -7.16 -8.30
C ASP A 50 6.87 -7.46 -7.72
N HIS A 51 6.70 -7.58 -6.39
CA HIS A 51 5.41 -7.95 -5.78
C HIS A 51 4.29 -6.94 -6.06
N LEU A 52 4.67 -5.68 -6.32
CA LEU A 52 3.77 -4.59 -6.67
C LEU A 52 3.57 -4.44 -8.18
N VAL A 53 4.21 -5.24 -9.02
CA VAL A 53 4.08 -5.18 -10.48
C VAL A 53 3.02 -6.19 -10.94
N ILE A 54 1.83 -5.70 -11.27
CA ILE A 54 0.78 -6.52 -11.90
C ILE A 54 1.05 -6.54 -13.41
N LYS A 55 1.08 -7.72 -14.02
CA LYS A 55 1.18 -7.85 -15.49
C LYS A 55 -0.14 -7.48 -16.20
N GLY A 56 -1.19 -7.11 -15.46
CA GLY A 56 -2.46 -6.64 -16.00
C GLY A 56 -3.12 -7.68 -16.91
N THR A 57 -2.82 -8.96 -16.69
CA THR A 57 -3.30 -10.05 -17.53
C THR A 57 -4.71 -10.44 -17.06
N ASP A 58 -5.58 -10.89 -17.97
CA ASP A 58 -6.97 -11.29 -17.64
C ASP A 58 -7.06 -12.35 -16.52
N SER A 59 -5.97 -13.11 -16.32
CA SER A 59 -5.80 -14.05 -15.20
C SER A 59 -5.73 -13.37 -13.82
N ASP A 60 -5.08 -12.20 -13.72
CA ASP A 60 -4.92 -11.48 -12.44
C ASP A 60 -6.26 -10.87 -12.00
N LEU A 61 -7.06 -10.37 -12.96
CA LEU A 61 -8.40 -9.84 -12.70
C LEU A 61 -9.41 -10.92 -12.31
N SER A 62 -9.33 -12.08 -12.94
CA SER A 62 -10.19 -13.22 -12.60
C SER A 62 -9.84 -13.84 -11.24
N GLU A 63 -8.56 -13.90 -10.87
CA GLU A 63 -8.12 -14.30 -9.53
C GLU A 63 -8.65 -13.34 -8.45
N LEU A 64 -8.58 -12.03 -8.69
CA LEU A 64 -9.14 -11.01 -7.79
C LEU A 64 -10.66 -11.08 -7.68
N GLN A 65 -11.40 -11.36 -8.76
CA GLN A 65 -12.85 -11.52 -8.73
C GLN A 65 -13.29 -12.78 -7.97
N MET A 66 -12.58 -13.89 -8.15
CA MET A 66 -12.82 -15.12 -7.41
C MET A 66 -12.56 -14.91 -5.91
N TYR A 67 -11.45 -14.24 -5.58
CA TYR A 67 -11.13 -13.83 -4.22
C TYR A 67 -12.24 -12.95 -3.62
N ALA A 68 -12.67 -11.91 -4.34
CA ALA A 68 -13.74 -11.02 -3.89
C ALA A 68 -15.07 -11.76 -3.63
N SER A 69 -15.43 -12.73 -4.47
CA SER A 69 -16.66 -13.51 -4.32
C SER A 69 -16.63 -14.40 -3.07
N GLN A 70 -15.47 -15.00 -2.77
CA GLN A 70 -15.28 -15.83 -1.59
C GLN A 70 -15.31 -15.04 -0.28
N TYR A 71 -14.80 -13.79 -0.30
CA TYR A 71 -14.66 -12.96 0.91
C TYR A 71 -15.77 -11.92 1.08
N PHE A 72 -16.83 -11.95 0.27
CA PHE A 72 -17.90 -10.95 0.33
C PHE A 72 -18.53 -10.74 1.73
N PRO A 73 -18.83 -11.80 2.49
CA PRO A 73 -19.32 -11.65 3.86
C PRO A 73 -18.30 -10.95 4.78
N GLN A 74 -17.03 -11.32 4.68
CA GLN A 74 -15.94 -10.77 5.48
C GLN A 74 -15.65 -9.31 5.10
N MET A 75 -15.79 -8.94 3.83
CA MET A 75 -15.69 -7.55 3.38
C MET A 75 -16.80 -6.70 3.97
N SER A 76 -18.04 -7.21 3.97
CA SER A 76 -19.18 -6.51 4.58
C SER A 76 -18.98 -6.29 6.08
N GLU A 77 -18.47 -7.30 6.78
CA GLU A 77 -18.17 -7.22 8.21
C GLU A 77 -17.03 -6.24 8.49
N LEU A 78 -15.95 -6.27 7.71
CA LEU A 78 -14.86 -5.32 7.82
C LEU A 78 -15.34 -3.88 7.63
N LEU A 79 -16.11 -3.61 6.58
CA LEU A 79 -16.66 -2.28 6.32
C LEU A 79 -17.59 -1.79 7.44
N ARG A 80 -18.32 -2.71 8.09
CA ARG A 80 -19.18 -2.40 9.24
C ARG A 80 -18.39 -2.03 10.49
N ARG A 81 -17.22 -2.64 10.70
CA ARG A 81 -16.34 -2.40 11.87
C ARG A 81 -15.54 -1.10 11.75
N LEU A 82 -15.14 -0.76 10.53
CA LEU A 82 -14.26 0.39 10.31
C LEU A 82 -14.94 1.71 10.72
N PRO A 83 -14.22 2.61 11.41
CA PRO A 83 -14.73 3.94 11.69
C PRO A 83 -15.06 4.72 10.40
N ARG A 84 -16.09 5.56 10.45
CA ARG A 84 -16.56 6.35 9.27
C ARG A 84 -15.45 7.15 8.59
N VAL A 85 -14.50 7.68 9.37
CA VAL A 85 -13.37 8.45 8.84
C VAL A 85 -12.42 7.57 8.02
N ILE A 86 -12.20 6.32 8.43
CA ILE A 86 -11.41 5.34 7.67
C ILE A 86 -12.13 4.95 6.38
N LEU A 87 -13.44 4.71 6.44
CA LEU A 87 -14.26 4.43 5.26
C LEU A 87 -14.22 5.59 4.24
N LEU A 88 -14.26 6.83 4.71
CA LEU A 88 -14.12 8.01 3.85
C LEU A 88 -12.73 8.05 3.20
N MET A 89 -11.66 7.79 3.96
CA MET A 89 -10.30 7.72 3.40
C MET A 89 -10.16 6.62 2.34
N LEU A 90 -10.75 5.44 2.57
CA LEU A 90 -10.79 4.35 1.60
C LEU A 90 -11.51 4.77 0.32
N LYS A 91 -12.70 5.36 0.44
CA LYS A 91 -13.48 5.81 -0.73
C LYS A 91 -12.78 6.94 -1.50
N THR A 92 -12.07 7.82 -0.81
CA THR A 92 -11.25 8.85 -1.45
C THR A 92 -10.07 8.22 -2.21
N ASN A 93 -9.43 7.19 -1.65
CA ASN A 93 -8.37 6.45 -2.35
C ASN A 93 -8.90 5.76 -3.61
N ASP A 94 -10.05 5.08 -3.51
CA ASP A 94 -10.70 4.45 -4.66
C ASP A 94 -11.04 5.46 -5.77
N CYS A 95 -11.57 6.63 -5.39
CA CYS A 95 -11.84 7.72 -6.32
C CYS A 95 -10.55 8.21 -7.02
N LEU A 96 -9.48 8.44 -6.26
CA LEU A 96 -8.20 8.89 -6.80
C LEU A 96 -7.62 7.86 -7.78
N ARG A 97 -7.73 6.56 -7.46
CA ARG A 97 -7.33 5.46 -8.36
C ARG A 97 -8.17 5.45 -9.65
N ALA A 98 -9.48 5.61 -9.55
CA ALA A 98 -10.37 5.65 -10.71
C ALA A 98 -10.07 6.84 -11.63
N VAL A 99 -9.79 8.01 -11.07
CA VAL A 99 -9.38 9.21 -11.81
C VAL A 99 -8.02 8.98 -12.48
N ASN A 100 -7.03 8.45 -11.76
CA ASN A 100 -5.71 8.15 -12.31
C ASN A 100 -5.80 7.16 -13.49
N ASN A 101 -6.59 6.09 -13.35
CA ASN A 101 -6.76 5.08 -14.40
C ASN A 101 -7.47 5.66 -15.64
N SER A 102 -8.46 6.53 -15.44
CA SER A 102 -9.24 7.11 -16.55
C SER A 102 -8.51 8.22 -17.30
N LEU A 103 -7.72 9.06 -16.61
CA LEU A 103 -7.06 10.21 -17.23
C LEU A 103 -5.62 9.96 -17.66
N LEU A 104 -4.84 9.24 -16.84
CA LEU A 104 -3.39 9.13 -17.03
C LEU A 104 -2.96 7.78 -17.61
N GLN A 105 -3.86 6.80 -17.67
CA GLN A 105 -3.53 5.38 -17.92
C GLN A 105 -2.33 4.93 -17.05
N GLY A 106 -2.18 5.57 -15.88
CA GLY A 106 -1.03 5.40 -15.02
C GLY A 106 -1.01 3.99 -14.46
N SER A 107 0.18 3.42 -14.31
CA SER A 107 0.28 2.09 -13.72
C SER A 107 -0.15 2.14 -12.24
N SER A 108 -0.81 1.09 -11.75
CA SER A 108 -1.19 0.99 -10.33
C SER A 108 0.01 1.13 -9.37
N LEU A 109 1.23 0.90 -9.86
CA LEU A 109 2.47 1.01 -9.10
C LEU A 109 2.91 2.47 -8.96
N GLU A 110 2.83 3.30 -10.01
CA GLU A 110 3.17 4.73 -9.93
C GLU A 110 2.29 5.45 -8.91
N THR A 111 0.98 5.20 -8.94
CA THR A 111 0.05 5.74 -7.93
C THR A 111 0.43 5.30 -6.52
N PHE A 112 0.81 4.04 -6.34
CA PHE A 112 1.23 3.52 -5.05
C PHE A 112 2.53 4.19 -4.54
N LEU A 113 3.52 4.40 -5.42
CA LEU A 113 4.77 5.09 -5.06
C LEU A 113 4.53 6.55 -4.67
N ILE A 114 3.69 7.28 -5.41
CA ILE A 114 3.36 8.68 -5.11
C ILE A 114 2.66 8.79 -3.76
N ILE A 115 1.63 7.97 -3.52
CA ILE A 115 0.91 7.95 -2.24
C ILE A 115 1.86 7.54 -1.11
N GLY A 116 2.77 6.58 -1.37
CA GLY A 116 3.87 6.18 -0.49
C GLY A 116 4.71 7.36 -0.02
N ARG A 117 5.29 8.09 -0.98
CA ARG A 117 6.15 9.26 -0.72
C ARG A 117 5.42 10.35 0.06
N VAL A 118 4.29 10.84 -0.46
CA VAL A 118 3.53 11.94 0.18
C VAL A 118 3.07 11.55 1.58
N SER A 119 2.72 10.27 1.79
CA SER A 119 2.37 9.77 3.12
C SER A 119 3.58 9.72 4.06
N SER A 120 4.78 9.39 3.56
CA SER A 120 6.00 9.38 4.38
C SER A 120 6.39 10.78 4.81
N GLU A 121 6.41 11.73 3.86
CA GLU A 121 6.72 13.14 4.11
C GLU A 121 5.82 13.70 5.23
N ALA A 122 4.51 13.43 5.16
CA ALA A 122 3.57 13.87 6.19
C ALA A 122 3.77 13.14 7.54
N VAL A 123 4.24 11.88 7.56
CA VAL A 123 4.59 11.18 8.82
C VAL A 123 5.84 11.82 9.42
N VAL A 124 6.86 12.08 8.61
CA VAL A 124 8.11 12.71 9.04
C VAL A 124 7.83 14.10 9.59
N GLU A 125 7.02 14.91 8.91
CA GLU A 125 6.61 16.24 9.39
C GLU A 125 5.90 16.13 10.75
N ALA A 126 4.95 15.20 10.90
CA ALA A 126 4.27 14.97 12.16
C ALA A 126 5.25 14.53 13.28
N LYS A 127 6.22 13.65 12.97
CA LYS A 127 7.23 13.23 13.95
C LYS A 127 8.19 14.38 14.32
N MET A 128 8.58 15.22 13.36
CA MET A 128 9.43 16.40 13.57
C MET A 128 8.78 17.40 14.52
N THR A 129 7.48 17.66 14.39
CA THR A 129 6.76 18.58 15.30
C THR A 129 6.71 18.09 16.76
N GLN A 130 6.88 16.78 16.99
CA GLN A 130 6.85 16.17 18.33
C GLN A 130 8.24 15.87 18.90
N MET A 131 9.30 16.14 18.14
CA MET A 131 10.67 15.84 18.57
C MET A 131 11.11 16.68 19.77
N LYS A 132 11.88 16.04 20.65
CA LYS A 132 12.53 16.68 21.81
C LYS A 132 14.05 16.49 21.85
N SER A 133 14.62 15.65 20.98
CA SER A 133 16.02 15.20 21.07
C SER A 133 16.71 15.12 19.69
N LEU A 134 18.03 15.26 19.68
CA LEU A 134 18.88 15.09 18.49
C LEU A 134 19.00 13.62 18.06
N PHE A 135 18.89 12.66 18.99
CA PHE A 135 18.92 11.24 18.64
C PHE A 135 17.67 10.83 17.84
N SER A 136 16.49 11.31 18.26
CA SER A 136 15.26 11.10 17.49
C SER A 136 15.32 11.73 16.10
N TRP A 137 16.14 12.78 15.92
CA TRP A 137 16.36 13.40 14.61
C TRP A 137 17.12 12.50 13.65
N ILE A 138 18.20 11.87 14.13
CA ILE A 138 18.99 10.92 13.34
C ILE A 138 18.15 9.69 12.99
N ASP A 139 17.36 9.17 13.94
CA ASP A 139 16.50 8.00 13.72
C ASP A 139 15.45 8.28 12.64
N ILE A 140 14.77 9.44 12.71
CA ILE A 140 13.74 9.81 11.73
C ILE A 140 14.36 10.07 10.35
N TRP A 141 15.55 10.68 10.30
CA TRP A 141 16.28 10.86 9.05
C TRP A 141 16.68 9.52 8.41
N PHE A 142 17.13 8.56 9.23
CA PHE A 142 17.49 7.23 8.76
C PHE A 142 16.27 6.44 8.25
N GLU A 143 15.14 6.51 8.97
CA GLU A 143 13.87 5.91 8.53
C GLU A 143 13.42 6.47 7.17
N GLU A 144 13.44 7.79 6.99
CA GLU A 144 13.04 8.44 5.75
C GLU A 144 13.99 8.08 4.59
N PHE A 145 15.30 8.06 4.84
CA PHE A 145 16.29 7.65 3.86
C PHE A 145 16.07 6.20 3.41
N LEU A 146 15.83 5.28 4.36
CA LEU A 146 15.56 3.88 4.06
C LEU A 146 14.28 3.71 3.23
N PHE A 147 13.24 4.49 3.54
CA PHE A 147 11.98 4.48 2.81
C PHE A 147 12.15 4.97 1.36
N GLU A 148 12.80 6.12 1.16
CA GLU A 148 13.10 6.65 -0.17
C GLU A 148 13.99 5.69 -0.99
N ALA A 149 15.00 5.08 -0.36
CA ALA A 149 15.82 4.06 -1.02
C ALA A 149 15.00 2.85 -1.50
N ARG A 150 14.01 2.40 -0.70
CA ARG A 150 13.10 1.31 -1.07
C ARG A 150 12.17 1.73 -2.22
N LEU A 151 11.63 2.96 -2.21
CA LEU A 151 10.81 3.48 -3.30
C LEU A 151 11.60 3.56 -4.61
N LEU A 152 12.84 4.05 -4.57
CA LEU A 152 13.72 4.10 -5.74
C LEU A 152 14.02 2.69 -6.28
N ALA A 153 14.28 1.72 -5.42
CA ALA A 153 14.50 0.33 -5.83
C ALA A 153 13.26 -0.23 -6.56
N LEU A 154 12.05 0.01 -6.03
CA LEU A 154 10.79 -0.39 -6.67
C LEU A 154 10.59 0.30 -8.03
N GLN A 155 10.90 1.59 -8.13
CA GLN A 155 10.80 2.36 -9.37
C GLN A 155 11.77 1.84 -10.45
N ILE A 156 13.02 1.54 -10.07
CA ILE A 156 14.04 0.98 -10.97
C ILE A 156 13.63 -0.41 -11.46
N ALA A 157 13.15 -1.28 -10.57
CA ALA A 157 12.69 -2.62 -10.95
C ALA A 157 11.50 -2.56 -11.92
N PHE A 158 10.52 -1.69 -11.66
CA PHE A 158 9.40 -1.47 -12.57
C PHE A 158 9.87 -1.00 -13.95
N TRP A 159 10.81 -0.06 -14.01
CA TRP A 159 11.38 0.41 -15.27
C TRP A 159 12.13 -0.70 -16.02
N LEU A 160 12.94 -1.49 -15.32
CA LEU A 160 13.64 -2.65 -15.89
C LEU A 160 12.67 -3.68 -16.47
N LEU A 161 11.57 -3.99 -15.77
CA LEU A 161 10.55 -4.91 -16.25
C LEU A 161 9.82 -4.38 -17.48
N ARG A 162 9.53 -3.08 -17.52
CA ARG A 162 8.91 -2.43 -18.68
C ARG A 162 9.81 -2.48 -19.91
N VAL A 163 11.11 -2.23 -19.72
CA VAL A 163 12.12 -2.34 -20.80
C VAL A 163 12.25 -3.79 -21.28
N ARG A 164 12.32 -4.76 -20.36
CA ARG A 164 12.38 -6.19 -20.72
C ARG A 164 11.17 -6.62 -21.56
N ASN A 165 9.96 -6.26 -21.12
CA ASN A 165 8.73 -6.62 -21.84
C ASN A 165 8.57 -5.89 -23.18
N ALA A 166 9.27 -4.77 -23.41
CA ALA A 166 9.28 -4.08 -24.71
C ALA A 166 10.30 -4.69 -25.71
N LEU A 167 11.24 -5.49 -25.22
CA LEU A 167 12.30 -6.16 -26.00
C LEU A 167 11.96 -7.63 -26.35
N THR A 168 10.84 -8.16 -25.84
CA THR A 168 10.32 -9.52 -26.13
C THR A 168 9.01 -9.43 -26.86
#